data_AF-A0A9W9ZST7-F1
#
_entry.id   AF-A0A9W9ZST7-F1
#
_cell.length_a   1.000
_cell.length_b   1.000
_cell.length_c   1.000
_cell.angle_alpha   90.00
_cell.angle_beta   90.00
_cell.angle_gamma   90.00
#
_symmetry.space_group_name_H-M   'P 1'
#
loop_
_entity.id
_entity.type
_entity.pdbx_description
1 polymer ?
#
loop_
_entity_poly.entity_id
_entity_poly.type
_entity_poly.pdbx_seq_one_letter_code
_entity_poly.pdbx_strand_id
1 'polypeptide(L)'
;MGFKKALKTLEILEKPEVIFNRRLHSNPYYPFEMVGQNKFVLTLSRRRFYIGTFMAVVSIVILVTWGLAHKASQYMLFLIPVGAVSAIMAWENRGHRECVLEGTRSQYKCVIGDHSVDTGNFHNVYIRLKAQKHGAGEMYYYVVFNGFHVTEQKITSYSKNEKKLRVLAKRLAENLNLNFFDVKANSKDHVIRHRPVVEVPSLNNSEVNVAQPV
;
A
#
# COMPACT_ATOMS: atom_id res chain seq x y z
N MET A 1 13.88 27.73 -0.04
CA MET A 1 13.58 26.54 -0.88
C MET A 1 14.76 25.56 -1.02
N GLY A 2 16.02 25.99 -0.84
CA GLY A 2 17.23 25.13 -0.99
C GLY A 2 17.46 24.09 0.11
N PHE A 3 17.13 24.40 1.37
CA PHE A 3 17.37 23.49 2.51
C PHE A 3 16.54 22.19 2.43
N LYS A 4 15.26 22.28 2.04
CA LYS A 4 14.39 21.12 1.83
C LYS A 4 14.86 20.25 0.65
N LYS A 5 15.42 20.86 -0.40
CA LYS A 5 16.03 20.12 -1.52
C LYS A 5 17.30 19.39 -1.07
N ALA A 6 18.22 20.07 -0.37
CA ALA A 6 19.46 19.48 0.14
C ALA A 6 19.20 18.32 1.13
N LEU A 7 18.22 18.47 2.03
CA LEU A 7 17.76 17.37 2.90
C LEU A 7 17.21 16.20 2.08
N LYS A 8 16.44 16.46 1.02
CA LYS A 8 15.95 15.42 0.10
C LYS A 8 17.10 14.71 -0.63
N THR A 9 18.14 15.44 -1.02
CA THR A 9 19.32 14.86 -1.69
C THR A 9 20.16 14.02 -0.74
N LEU A 10 20.30 14.45 0.53
CA LEU A 10 20.94 13.66 1.58
C LEU A 10 20.10 12.42 1.94
N GLU A 11 18.77 12.52 1.96
CA GLU A 11 17.86 11.37 2.11
C GLU A 11 17.95 10.38 0.93
N ILE A 12 18.35 10.82 -0.27
CA ILE A 12 18.57 9.93 -1.42
C ILE A 12 19.87 9.13 -1.26
N LEU A 13 20.87 9.69 -0.59
CA LEU A 13 22.16 9.03 -0.32
C LEU A 13 22.13 8.17 0.94
N GLU A 14 21.24 8.48 1.89
CA GLU A 14 21.11 7.78 3.16
C GLU A 14 20.44 6.42 2.97
N LYS A 15 20.98 5.39 3.63
CA LYS A 15 20.45 4.02 3.52
C LYS A 15 18.99 4.00 4.00
N PRO A 16 18.04 3.42 3.23
CA PRO A 16 16.62 3.48 3.56
C PRO A 16 16.26 2.78 4.88
N GLU A 17 17.09 1.85 5.35
CA GLU A 17 17.01 1.26 6.70
C GLU A 17 17.07 2.33 7.80
N VAL A 18 17.98 3.29 7.65
CA VAL A 18 18.27 4.33 8.63
C VAL A 18 17.15 5.35 8.63
N ILE A 19 16.68 5.72 7.43
CA ILE A 19 15.52 6.61 7.26
C ILE A 19 14.28 5.98 7.91
N PHE A 20 14.04 4.69 7.64
CA PHE A 20 12.89 4.00 8.22
C PHE A 20 13.00 3.89 9.73
N ASN A 21 14.17 3.54 10.27
CA ASN A 21 14.40 3.51 11.71
C ASN A 21 14.20 4.90 12.35
N ARG A 22 14.71 5.96 11.72
CA ARG A 22 14.53 7.34 12.19
C ARG A 22 13.06 7.72 12.23
N ARG A 23 12.30 7.40 11.18
CA ARG A 23 10.85 7.67 11.10
C ARG A 23 10.07 6.87 12.15
N LEU A 24 10.46 5.62 12.39
CA LEU A 24 9.85 4.75 13.39
C LEU A 24 10.18 5.20 14.83
N HIS A 25 11.37 5.77 15.06
CA HIS A 25 11.72 6.40 16.33
C HIS A 25 10.94 7.69 16.58
N SER A 26 10.70 8.51 15.56
CA SER A 26 9.90 9.73 15.71
C SER A 26 8.40 9.47 15.81
N ASN A 27 7.89 8.47 15.06
CA ASN A 27 6.51 8.03 15.11
C ASN A 27 6.51 6.48 15.07
N PRO A 28 6.22 5.81 16.21
CA PRO A 28 6.18 4.36 16.32
C PRO A 28 5.22 3.68 15.34
N TYR A 29 4.25 4.42 14.81
CA TYR A 29 3.22 3.92 13.91
C TYR A 29 3.43 4.35 12.45
N TYR A 30 4.56 4.98 12.10
CA TYR A 30 4.80 5.42 10.73
C TYR A 30 4.62 4.27 9.71
N PRO A 31 3.87 4.45 8.61
CA PRO A 31 3.34 5.71 8.05
C PRO A 31 1.92 6.08 8.51
N PHE A 32 1.39 5.41 9.53
CA PHE A 32 0.07 5.66 10.07
C PHE A 32 0.09 6.85 11.04
N GLU A 33 -0.97 7.64 11.00
CA GLU A 33 -1.22 8.73 11.93
C GLU A 33 -2.24 8.27 12.97
N MET A 34 -1.96 8.55 14.24
CA MET A 34 -2.88 8.23 15.33
C MET A 34 -3.87 9.38 15.49
N VAL A 35 -5.14 9.16 15.12
CA VAL A 35 -6.20 10.18 15.15
C VAL A 35 -7.05 10.09 16.42
N GLY A 36 -6.88 9.03 17.23
CA GLY A 36 -7.54 8.87 18.52
C GLY A 36 -7.00 7.67 19.31
N GLN A 37 -7.69 7.24 20.37
CA GLN A 37 -7.30 6.05 21.14
C GLN A 37 -7.37 4.81 20.23
N ASN A 38 -6.18 4.27 19.90
CA ASN A 38 -6.02 3.04 19.13
C ASN A 38 -6.64 3.08 17.71
N LYS A 39 -6.77 4.28 17.12
CA LYS A 39 -7.21 4.49 15.73
C LYS A 39 -6.05 4.99 14.89
N PHE A 40 -5.67 4.21 13.88
CA PHE A 40 -4.55 4.51 12.99
C PHE A 40 -5.06 4.76 11.58
N VAL A 41 -4.81 5.95 11.04
CA VAL A 41 -5.22 6.32 9.68
C VAL A 41 -4.01 6.27 8.77
N LEU A 42 -4.14 5.57 7.66
CA LEU A 42 -3.19 5.57 6.56
C LEU A 42 -3.79 6.31 5.38
N THR A 43 -3.26 7.49 5.07
CA THR A 43 -3.58 8.17 3.82
C THR A 43 -2.76 7.57 2.69
N LEU A 44 -3.43 7.03 1.66
CA LEU A 44 -2.73 6.42 0.54
C LEU A 44 -2.21 7.48 -0.44
N SER A 45 -1.11 7.16 -1.10
CA SER A 45 -0.44 8.10 -2.01
C SER A 45 -1.24 8.33 -3.29
N ARG A 46 -1.64 9.58 -3.54
CA ARG A 46 -2.30 10.04 -4.78
C ARG A 46 -1.34 10.20 -5.97
N ARG A 47 -0.24 9.44 -6.02
CA ARG A 47 0.80 9.63 -7.04
C ARG A 47 0.27 9.50 -8.47
N ARG A 48 -0.61 8.53 -8.72
CA ARG A 48 -1.23 8.32 -10.04
C ARG A 48 -2.14 9.49 -10.46
N PHE A 49 -2.90 10.06 -9.52
CA PHE A 49 -3.70 11.26 -9.73
C PHE A 49 -2.85 12.46 -10.15
N TYR A 50 -1.75 12.72 -9.44
CA TYR A 50 -0.86 13.84 -9.76
C TYR A 50 -0.18 13.66 -11.12
N ILE A 51 0.26 12.45 -11.45
CA ILE A 51 0.85 12.14 -12.76
C ILE A 51 -0.19 12.36 -13.87
N GLY A 52 -1.41 11.83 -13.71
CA GLY A 52 -2.49 12.01 -14.68
C GLY A 52 -2.84 13.48 -14.89
N THR A 53 -3.02 14.23 -13.80
CA THR A 53 -3.33 15.67 -13.85
C THR A 53 -2.23 16.47 -14.54
N PHE A 54 -0.96 16.18 -14.21
CA PHE A 54 0.18 16.85 -14.82
C PHE A 54 0.26 16.57 -16.33
N MET A 55 0.12 15.30 -16.74
CA MET A 55 0.15 14.92 -18.15
C MET A 55 -1.02 15.53 -18.94
N ALA A 56 -2.21 15.61 -18.34
CA ALA A 56 -3.36 16.26 -18.96
C ALA A 56 -3.10 17.75 -19.19
N VAL A 57 -2.60 18.47 -18.17
CA VAL A 57 -2.25 19.90 -18.28
C VAL A 57 -1.18 20.12 -19.35
N VAL A 58 -0.11 19.32 -19.36
CA VAL A 58 0.96 19.42 -20.37
C VAL A 58 0.40 19.18 -21.78
N SER A 59 -0.46 18.18 -21.96
CA SER A 59 -1.07 17.90 -23.27
C SER A 59 -1.94 19.08 -23.78
N ILE A 60 -2.70 19.71 -22.89
CA ILE A 60 -3.53 20.89 -23.21
C ILE A 60 -2.64 22.08 -23.58
N VAL A 61 -1.61 22.37 -22.78
CA VAL A 61 -0.69 23.49 -23.06
C VAL A 61 -0.05 23.32 -24.44
N ILE A 62 0.45 22.13 -24.74
CA ILE A 62 1.07 21.81 -26.03
C ILE A 62 0.07 21.98 -27.18
N LEU A 63 -1.15 21.46 -27.03
CA LEU A 63 -2.23 21.59 -28.03
C LEU A 63 -2.57 23.05 -28.32
N VAL A 64 -2.71 23.88 -27.27
CA VAL A 64 -3.04 25.32 -27.41
C VAL A 64 -1.88 26.06 -28.07
N THR A 65 -0.64 25.84 -27.63
CA THR A 65 0.53 26.53 -28.22
C THR A 65 0.73 26.16 -29.69
N TRP A 66 0.56 24.89 -30.07
CA TRP A 66 0.67 24.48 -31.46
C TRP A 66 -0.52 24.94 -32.30
N GLY A 67 -1.73 24.97 -31.74
CA GLY A 67 -2.94 25.45 -32.41
C GLY A 67 -2.89 26.93 -32.76
N LEU A 68 -2.21 27.73 -31.93
CA LEU A 68 -2.01 29.15 -32.20
C LEU A 68 -0.84 29.42 -33.15
N ALA A 69 0.25 28.64 -33.06
CA ALA A 69 1.47 28.86 -33.84
C ALA A 69 1.42 28.27 -35.26
N HIS A 70 0.66 27.19 -35.49
CA HIS A 70 0.64 26.47 -36.76
C HIS A 70 -0.79 26.05 -37.17
N LYS A 71 -1.04 25.95 -38.48
CA LYS A 71 -2.25 25.28 -39.00
C LYS A 71 -2.26 23.82 -38.51
N ALA A 72 -3.45 23.32 -38.20
CA ALA A 72 -3.66 21.99 -37.61
C ALA A 72 -2.83 20.92 -38.34
N SER A 73 -1.94 20.26 -37.60
CA SER A 73 -1.03 19.23 -38.11
C SER A 73 -1.48 17.85 -37.63
N GLN A 74 -1.11 16.80 -38.36
CA GLN A 74 -1.47 15.41 -38.04
C GLN A 74 -1.02 14.97 -36.63
N TYR A 75 -0.01 15.63 -36.06
CA TYR A 75 0.50 15.33 -34.72
C TYR A 75 -0.46 15.73 -33.58
N MET A 76 -1.36 16.70 -33.81
CA MET A 76 -2.40 17.06 -32.82
C MET A 76 -3.35 15.89 -32.54
N LEU A 77 -3.56 15.03 -33.54
CA LEU A 77 -4.44 13.86 -33.43
C LEU A 77 -3.94 12.88 -32.36
N PHE A 78 -2.64 12.81 -32.10
CA PHE A 78 -2.06 11.94 -31.07
C PHE A 78 -2.13 12.55 -29.66
N LEU A 79 -2.11 13.88 -29.54
CA LEU A 79 -2.14 14.55 -28.24
C LEU A 79 -3.53 14.49 -27.59
N ILE A 80 -4.60 14.46 -28.39
CA ILE A 80 -5.98 14.36 -27.92
C ILE A 80 -6.23 13.06 -27.13
N PRO A 81 -5.95 11.84 -27.64
CA PRO A 81 -6.15 10.61 -26.89
C PRO A 81 -5.21 10.49 -25.69
N VAL A 82 -3.97 11.00 -25.79
CA VAL A 82 -3.05 11.05 -24.63
C VAL A 82 -3.61 11.94 -23.52
N GLY A 83 -4.14 13.10 -23.87
CA GLY A 83 -4.84 14.00 -22.95
C GLY A 83 -6.08 13.35 -22.34
N ALA A 84 -6.89 12.69 -23.15
CA ALA A 84 -8.10 11.99 -22.69
C ALA A 84 -7.78 10.86 -21.71
N VAL A 85 -6.83 9.97 -22.05
CA VAL A 85 -6.42 8.86 -21.18
C VAL A 85 -5.82 9.37 -19.87
N SER A 86 -5.00 10.42 -19.91
CA SER A 86 -4.43 11.02 -18.70
C SER A 86 -5.50 11.71 -17.83
N ALA A 87 -6.50 12.33 -18.43
CA ALA A 87 -7.65 12.90 -17.72
C ALA A 87 -8.53 11.81 -17.07
N ILE A 88 -8.80 10.70 -17.78
CA ILE A 88 -9.51 9.54 -17.21
C ILE A 88 -8.72 8.97 -16.03
N MET A 89 -7.41 8.79 -16.19
CA MET A 89 -6.53 8.34 -15.11
C MET A 89 -6.57 9.29 -13.89
N ALA A 90 -6.62 10.61 -14.11
CA ALA A 90 -6.81 11.57 -13.02
C ALA A 90 -8.19 11.43 -12.38
N TRP A 91 -9.25 11.27 -13.17
CA TRP A 91 -10.61 11.14 -12.67
C TRP A 91 -10.80 9.91 -11.79
N GLU A 92 -10.37 8.73 -12.26
CA GLU A 92 -10.48 7.48 -11.51
C GLU A 92 -9.69 7.49 -10.19
N ASN A 93 -8.58 8.22 -10.14
CA ASN A 93 -7.72 8.32 -8.97
C ASN A 93 -8.01 9.55 -8.09
N ARG A 94 -9.12 10.27 -8.34
CA ARG A 94 -9.51 11.47 -7.59
C ARG A 94 -9.93 11.17 -6.14
N GLY A 95 -10.54 10.00 -5.91
CA GLY A 95 -11.01 9.60 -4.59
C GLY A 95 -9.88 9.52 -3.58
N HIS A 96 -10.04 10.18 -2.42
CA HIS A 96 -9.10 10.07 -1.31
C HIS A 96 -9.20 8.66 -0.74
N ARG A 97 -8.11 7.89 -0.81
CA ARG A 97 -8.09 6.54 -0.25
C ARG A 97 -7.46 6.60 1.11
N GLU A 98 -8.23 6.25 2.12
CA GLU A 98 -7.77 6.19 3.51
C GLU A 98 -8.12 4.82 4.08
N CYS A 99 -7.16 4.16 4.69
CA CYS A 99 -7.44 2.96 5.48
C CYS A 99 -7.29 3.30 6.95
N VAL A 100 -8.37 3.12 7.69
CA VAL A 100 -8.47 3.30 9.13
C VAL A 100 -8.37 1.92 9.79
N LEU A 101 -7.41 1.75 10.67
CA LEU A 101 -7.27 0.58 11.54
C LEU A 101 -7.82 0.95 12.92
N GLU A 102 -8.84 0.24 13.38
CA GLU A 102 -9.42 0.39 14.71
C GLU A 102 -8.95 -0.76 15.60
N GLY A 103 -7.94 -0.51 16.42
CA GLY A 103 -7.29 -1.54 17.24
C GLY A 103 -8.17 -2.09 18.36
N THR A 104 -9.14 -1.31 18.87
CA THR A 104 -10.06 -1.76 19.94
C THR A 104 -11.01 -2.85 19.44
N ARG A 105 -11.46 -2.74 18.18
CA ARG A 105 -12.37 -3.72 17.55
C ARG A 105 -11.63 -4.74 16.69
N SER A 106 -10.31 -4.60 16.53
CA SER A 106 -9.49 -5.40 15.61
C SER A 106 -10.07 -5.45 14.18
N GLN A 107 -10.59 -4.30 13.73
CA GLN A 107 -11.23 -4.14 12.43
C GLN A 107 -10.57 -3.02 11.63
N TYR A 108 -10.43 -3.22 10.32
CA TYR A 108 -10.01 -2.20 9.38
C TYR A 108 -11.18 -1.73 8.54
N LYS A 109 -11.15 -0.45 8.17
CA LYS A 109 -12.11 0.19 7.28
C LYS A 109 -11.34 0.96 6.23
N CYS A 110 -11.56 0.64 4.95
CA CYS A 110 -10.97 1.40 3.86
C CYS A 110 -12.06 2.27 3.19
N VAL A 111 -11.78 3.56 3.13
CA VAL A 111 -12.65 4.60 2.60
C VAL A 111 -12.04 5.09 1.30
N ILE A 112 -12.86 5.22 0.26
CA ILE A 112 -12.47 5.78 -1.04
C ILE A 112 -13.40 6.97 -1.32
N GLY A 113 -12.87 8.18 -1.18
CA GLY A 113 -13.66 9.41 -1.24
C GLY A 113 -14.64 9.46 -0.06
N ASP A 114 -15.93 9.60 -0.38
CA ASP A 114 -16.98 9.70 0.63
C ASP A 114 -17.66 8.35 0.94
N HIS A 115 -17.26 7.28 0.23
CA HIS A 115 -17.83 5.94 0.42
C HIS A 115 -16.86 5.03 1.16
N SER A 116 -17.34 4.37 2.22
CA SER A 116 -16.62 3.25 2.82
C SER A 116 -16.77 2.03 1.93
N VAL A 117 -15.67 1.60 1.33
CA VAL A 117 -15.69 0.56 0.29
C VAL A 117 -15.57 -0.83 0.89
N ASP A 118 -14.82 -0.98 1.99
CA ASP A 118 -14.67 -2.28 2.60
C ASP A 118 -14.36 -2.20 4.09
N THR A 119 -14.88 -3.18 4.84
CA THR A 119 -14.62 -3.38 6.27
C THR A 119 -14.29 -4.84 6.51
N GLY A 120 -13.20 -5.11 7.21
CA GLY A 120 -12.81 -6.47 7.54
C GLY A 120 -12.04 -6.54 8.86
N ASN A 121 -11.67 -7.76 9.25
CA ASN A 121 -10.93 -8.01 10.47
C ASN A 121 -9.41 -7.92 10.25
N PHE A 122 -8.65 -7.74 11.33
CA PHE A 122 -7.19 -7.63 11.28
C PHE A 122 -6.46 -8.86 10.71
N HIS A 123 -7.09 -10.04 10.65
CA HIS A 123 -6.48 -11.20 9.99
C HIS A 123 -6.33 -11.01 8.47
N ASN A 124 -7.11 -10.12 7.85
CA ASN A 124 -7.09 -9.84 6.42
C ASN A 124 -6.08 -8.74 6.03
N VAL A 125 -5.46 -8.06 7.00
CA VAL A 125 -4.44 -7.03 6.77
C VAL A 125 -3.11 -7.45 7.39
N TYR A 126 -2.02 -7.13 6.70
CA TYR A 126 -0.70 -7.56 7.12
C TYR A 126 0.40 -6.64 6.61
N ILE A 127 1.55 -6.73 7.27
CA ILE A 127 2.80 -6.15 6.81
C ILE A 127 3.65 -7.28 6.24
N ARG A 128 4.19 -7.08 5.03
CA ARG A 128 5.02 -8.08 4.36
C ARG A 128 6.34 -7.49 3.92
N LEU A 129 7.42 -8.25 4.13
CA LEU A 129 8.70 -8.01 3.51
C LEU A 129 8.71 -8.64 2.11
N LYS A 130 8.93 -7.85 1.07
CA LYS A 130 9.05 -8.31 -0.31
C LYS A 130 10.49 -8.18 -0.78
N ALA A 131 10.90 -9.11 -1.65
CA ALA A 131 12.17 -9.07 -2.34
C ALA A 131 11.92 -8.94 -3.85
N GLN A 132 12.72 -8.11 -4.51
CA GLN A 132 12.69 -7.89 -5.95
C GLN A 132 14.11 -8.07 -6.49
N LYS A 133 14.25 -8.97 -7.46
CA LYS A 133 15.52 -9.18 -8.17
C LYS A 133 15.70 -8.07 -9.19
N HIS A 134 16.85 -7.41 -9.16
CA HIS A 134 17.24 -6.45 -10.18
C HIS A 134 17.98 -7.15 -11.32
N GLY A 135 18.02 -6.54 -12.52
CA GLY A 135 18.61 -7.13 -13.72
C GLY A 135 20.09 -7.49 -13.56
N ALA A 136 20.81 -6.83 -12.66
CA ALA A 136 22.20 -7.12 -12.31
C ALA A 136 22.38 -8.31 -11.33
N GLY A 137 21.30 -9.05 -11.01
CA GLY A 137 21.34 -10.20 -10.09
C GLY A 137 21.23 -9.86 -8.60
N GLU A 138 21.35 -8.58 -8.24
CA GLU A 138 21.19 -8.12 -6.85
C GLU A 138 19.73 -8.18 -6.38
N MET A 139 19.53 -8.60 -5.12
CA MET A 139 18.22 -8.64 -4.47
C MET A 139 17.99 -7.38 -3.63
N TYR A 140 16.85 -6.74 -3.84
CA TYR A 140 16.42 -5.58 -3.07
C TYR A 140 15.14 -5.90 -2.30
N TYR A 141 15.10 -5.46 -1.06
CA TYR A 141 14.05 -5.72 -0.09
C TYR A 141 13.29 -4.44 0.23
N TYR A 142 11.98 -4.55 0.43
CA TYR A 142 11.13 -3.42 0.80
C TYR A 142 9.92 -3.93 1.59
N VAL A 143 9.38 -3.07 2.46
CA VAL A 143 8.22 -3.39 3.31
C VAL A 143 6.97 -2.83 2.66
N VAL A 144 5.93 -3.65 2.62
CA VAL A 144 4.59 -3.26 2.15
C VAL A 144 3.54 -3.53 3.22
N PHE A 145 2.55 -2.66 3.27
CA PHE A 145 1.27 -2.91 3.92
C PHE A 145 0.27 -3.35 2.85
N ASN A 146 -0.40 -4.47 3.08
CA ASN A 146 -1.37 -5.01 2.14
C ASN A 146 -2.50 -5.75 2.88
N GLY A 147 -3.58 -6.05 2.18
CA GLY A 147 -4.69 -6.80 2.74
C GLY A 147 -5.80 -7.09 1.74
N PHE A 148 -6.89 -7.68 2.21
CA PHE A 148 -8.07 -7.97 1.41
C PHE A 148 -8.77 -6.66 0.98
N HIS A 149 -8.92 -6.45 -0.32
CA HIS A 149 -9.36 -5.19 -0.96
C HIS A 149 -8.62 -3.92 -0.52
N VAL A 150 -7.46 -4.06 0.12
CA VAL A 150 -6.57 -2.95 0.44
C VAL A 150 -5.54 -2.83 -0.67
N THR A 151 -5.38 -1.64 -1.25
CA THR A 151 -4.32 -1.43 -2.23
C THR A 151 -2.95 -1.46 -1.55
N GLU A 152 -2.04 -2.27 -2.09
CA GLU A 152 -0.69 -2.42 -1.56
C GLU A 152 0.04 -1.07 -1.44
N GLN A 153 0.39 -0.71 -0.21
CA GLN A 153 1.11 0.51 0.11
C GLN A 153 2.56 0.17 0.46
N LYS A 154 3.48 0.70 -0.35
CA LYS A 154 4.91 0.63 -0.07
C LYS A 154 5.26 1.57 1.07
N ILE A 155 5.85 1.02 2.13
CA ILE A 155 6.25 1.77 3.34
C ILE A 155 7.69 2.26 3.23
N THR A 156 8.59 1.39 2.78
CA THR A 156 10.02 1.69 2.68
C THR A 156 10.51 1.66 1.24
N SER A 157 11.56 2.42 0.94
CA SER A 157 12.30 2.29 -0.31
C SER A 157 13.07 0.97 -0.38
N TYR A 158 13.54 0.63 -1.57
CA TYR A 158 14.34 -0.58 -1.81
C TYR A 158 15.65 -0.54 -1.04
N SER A 159 15.98 -1.62 -0.36
CA SER A 159 17.21 -1.74 0.39
C SER A 159 17.89 -3.09 0.23
N LYS A 160 19.20 -3.15 0.41
CA LYS A 160 19.97 -4.39 0.36
C LYS A 160 20.03 -5.12 1.71
N ASN A 161 19.79 -4.44 2.83
CA ASN A 161 19.96 -5.02 4.18
C ASN A 161 18.66 -5.61 4.73
N GLU A 162 18.35 -6.81 4.24
CA GLU A 162 17.17 -7.60 4.64
C GLU A 162 17.01 -7.73 6.16
N LYS A 163 18.11 -8.02 6.90
CA LYS A 163 18.06 -8.28 8.34
C LYS A 163 17.56 -7.07 9.13
N LYS A 164 18.09 -5.89 8.84
CA LYS A 164 17.67 -4.65 9.51
C LYS A 164 16.23 -4.32 9.15
N LEU A 165 15.89 -4.40 7.88
CA LEU A 165 14.54 -4.10 7.41
C LEU A 165 13.49 -5.01 8.03
N ARG A 166 13.81 -6.30 8.18
CA ARG A 166 12.94 -7.29 8.83
C ARG A 166 12.67 -6.94 10.28
N VAL A 167 13.69 -6.58 11.06
CA VAL A 167 13.51 -6.20 12.48
C VAL A 167 12.62 -4.97 12.60
N LEU A 168 12.83 -3.96 11.75
CA LEU A 168 12.01 -2.75 11.74
C LEU A 168 10.56 -3.04 11.32
N ALA A 169 10.36 -3.91 10.33
CA ALA A 169 9.04 -4.32 9.88
C ALA A 169 8.28 -5.11 10.95
N LYS A 170 8.97 -6.01 11.68
CA LYS A 170 8.39 -6.73 12.83
C LYS A 170 7.97 -5.76 13.93
N ARG A 171 8.82 -4.78 14.26
CA ARG A 171 8.50 -3.75 15.25
C ARG A 171 7.28 -2.91 14.83
N LEU A 172 7.19 -2.52 13.56
CA LEU A 172 6.03 -1.80 13.05
C LEU A 172 4.75 -2.64 13.14
N ALA A 173 4.81 -3.92 12.74
CA ALA A 173 3.68 -4.83 12.84
C ALA A 173 3.25 -5.08 14.29
N GLU A 174 4.20 -5.15 15.22
CA GLU A 174 3.93 -5.23 16.64
C GLU A 174 3.22 -3.99 17.17
N ASN A 175 3.71 -2.79 16.84
CA ASN A 175 3.11 -1.53 17.27
C ASN A 175 1.66 -1.39 16.77
N LEU A 176 1.37 -1.84 15.55
CA LEU A 176 0.03 -1.80 14.95
C LEU A 176 -0.83 -3.01 15.33
N ASN A 177 -0.27 -3.98 16.07
CA ASN A 177 -0.88 -5.26 16.37
C ASN A 177 -1.39 -6.00 15.10
N LEU A 178 -0.56 -6.08 14.06
CA LEU A 178 -0.87 -6.73 12.79
C LEU A 178 -0.03 -7.99 12.55
N ASN A 179 -0.46 -8.80 11.59
CA ASN A 179 0.31 -9.93 11.10
C ASN A 179 1.54 -9.47 10.31
N PHE A 180 2.68 -10.14 10.49
CA PHE A 180 3.91 -9.94 9.73
C PHE A 180 4.25 -11.18 8.90
N PHE A 181 4.50 -10.98 7.60
CA PHE A 181 4.99 -12.02 6.71
C PHE A 181 6.38 -11.70 6.15
N ASP A 182 7.30 -12.65 6.27
CA ASP A 182 8.62 -12.58 5.66
C ASP A 182 8.58 -12.86 4.13
N VAL A 183 9.75 -12.73 3.48
CA VAL A 183 9.90 -12.86 2.03
C VAL A 183 9.48 -14.25 1.53
N LYS A 184 10.04 -15.30 2.15
CA LYS A 184 9.79 -16.71 1.78
C LYS A 184 8.52 -17.19 2.49
N ALA A 185 7.72 -18.02 1.82
CA ALA A 185 6.48 -18.56 2.39
C ALA A 185 6.72 -19.52 3.58
N ASN A 186 7.85 -20.23 3.59
CA ASN A 186 8.21 -21.19 4.63
C ASN A 186 9.22 -20.60 5.63
N SER A 187 9.24 -19.29 5.82
CA SER A 187 10.18 -18.66 6.73
C SER A 187 9.77 -18.90 8.20
N LYS A 188 10.72 -19.10 9.09
CA LYS A 188 10.43 -19.14 10.54
C LYS A 188 10.19 -17.74 11.12
N ASP A 189 10.42 -16.70 10.32
CA ASP A 189 10.33 -15.31 10.73
C ASP A 189 8.93 -14.69 10.59
N HIS A 190 7.92 -15.44 10.13
CA HIS A 190 6.53 -15.00 10.12
C HIS A 190 6.02 -14.79 11.56
N VAL A 191 5.22 -13.74 11.77
CA VAL A 191 4.56 -13.47 13.06
C VAL A 191 3.07 -13.34 12.80
N ILE A 192 2.30 -14.35 13.22
CA ILE A 192 0.85 -14.38 13.06
C ILE A 192 0.22 -14.10 14.42
N ARG A 193 -0.44 -12.95 14.54
CA ARG A 193 -1.17 -12.51 15.74
C ARG A 193 -2.67 -12.78 15.61
N HIS A 194 -3.21 -12.58 14.41
CA HIS A 194 -4.63 -12.77 14.10
C HIS A 194 -4.81 -13.93 13.15
N ARG A 195 -5.63 -14.92 13.55
CA ARG A 195 -6.00 -16.06 12.72
C ARG A 195 -7.46 -15.94 12.29
N PRO A 196 -7.83 -16.42 11.09
CA PRO A 196 -9.23 -16.56 10.73
C PRO A 196 -9.87 -17.58 11.68
N VAL A 197 -11.07 -17.28 12.16
CA VAL A 197 -11.89 -18.26 12.87
C VAL A 197 -12.46 -19.19 11.80
N VAL A 198 -12.02 -20.45 11.81
CA VAL A 198 -12.65 -21.47 10.97
C VAL A 198 -13.86 -21.98 11.74
N GLU A 199 -15.05 -21.58 11.31
CA GLU A 199 -16.27 -22.23 11.75
C GLU A 199 -16.24 -23.66 11.21
N VAL A 200 -15.87 -24.61 12.06
CA VAL A 200 -16.00 -26.02 11.75
C VAL A 200 -17.51 -26.30 11.74
N PRO A 201 -18.11 -26.72 10.61
CA PRO A 201 -19.50 -27.16 10.63
C PRO A 201 -19.59 -28.28 11.65
N SER A 202 -20.37 -28.09 12.71
CA SER A 202 -20.69 -29.16 13.64
C SER A 202 -21.37 -30.26 12.82
N LEU A 203 -20.66 -31.35 12.56
CA LEU A 203 -21.26 -32.61 12.12
C LEU A 203 -22.22 -33.01 13.24
N ASN A 204 -23.51 -32.69 13.05
CA ASN A 204 -24.57 -33.15 13.92
C ASN A 204 -24.53 -34.68 13.96
N ASN A 205 -24.30 -35.21 15.16
CA ASN A 205 -24.48 -36.62 15.50
C ASN A 205 -25.96 -37.00 15.36
N SER A 206 -26.40 -37.26 14.15
CA SER A 206 -27.71 -37.85 13.90
C SER A 206 -27.60 -38.81 12.72
N GLU A 207 -27.96 -40.07 13.01
CA GLU A 207 -28.13 -41.23 12.11
C GLU A 207 -26.94 -42.21 11.97
N VAL A 208 -26.66 -42.94 13.06
CA VAL A 208 -26.29 -44.36 12.95
C VAL A 208 -27.55 -45.17 13.21
N ASN A 209 -28.37 -45.36 12.18
CA ASN A 209 -29.41 -46.40 12.21
C ASN A 209 -28.75 -47.72 11.81
N VAL A 210 -28.58 -48.60 12.80
CA VAL A 210 -28.21 -49.99 12.63
C VAL A 210 -29.35 -50.68 11.88
N ALA A 211 -29.18 -50.92 10.58
CA ALA A 211 -30.02 -51.86 9.85
C ALA A 211 -29.53 -53.29 10.16
N GLN A 212 -30.34 -54.05 10.90
CA GLN A 212 -30.18 -55.49 11.04
C GLN A 212 -30.59 -56.20 9.74
N PRO A 213 -29.87 -57.25 9.31
CA PRO A 213 -30.25 -58.03 8.14
C PRO A 213 -31.37 -59.04 8.49
N VAL A 214 -32.30 -59.22 7.56
CA VAL A 214 -33.20 -60.37 7.46
C VAL A 214 -32.60 -61.35 6.45
#